data_AF-A0A955KMR4-F1
#
_entry.id   AF-A0A955KMR4-F1
#
_cell.length_a   1.000
_cell.length_b   1.000
_cell.length_c   1.000
_cell.angle_alpha   90.00
_cell.angle_beta   90.00
_cell.angle_gamma   90.00
#
_symmetry.space_group_name_H-M   'P 1'
#
loop_
_entity.id
_entity.type
_entity.pdbx_description
1 polymer ?
#
loop_
_entity_poly.entity_id
_entity_poly.type
_entity_poly.pdbx_seq_one_letter_code
_entity_poly.pdbx_strand_id
1 'polypeptide(L)'
;MTVVKAVLQTLFDYWFNLLYIIDVAANTLIGGDRRETISSRLGKGKRAGKPVHTALSYLVDLLFLILTFERNHCVVNIQRLDDYYAVSSTWDRHAKKYRVKL
;
A
#
# COMPACT_ATOMS: atom_id res chain seq x y z
N MET A 1 4.63 27.73 -0.37
CA MET A 1 5.17 26.50 0.26
C MET A 1 4.37 25.22 -0.06
N THR A 2 3.44 25.26 -1.01
CA THR A 2 2.43 24.22 -1.27
C THR A 2 2.72 23.35 -2.50
N VAL A 3 3.28 23.94 -3.56
CA VAL A 3 3.58 23.22 -4.82
C VAL A 3 4.73 22.24 -4.66
N VAL A 4 5.84 22.65 -4.03
CA VAL A 4 6.99 21.76 -3.77
C VAL A 4 6.56 20.53 -2.95
N LYS A 5 5.70 20.72 -1.94
CA LYS A 5 5.15 19.61 -1.15
C LYS A 5 4.27 18.68 -2.01
N ALA A 6 3.43 19.23 -2.88
CA ALA A 6 2.61 18.42 -3.80
C ALA A 6 3.47 17.63 -4.79
N VAL A 7 4.54 18.24 -5.32
CA VAL A 7 5.50 17.57 -6.21
C VAL A 7 6.20 16.42 -5.48
N LEU A 8 6.73 16.68 -4.28
CA LEU A 8 7.38 15.62 -3.47
C LEU A 8 6.42 14.48 -3.13
N GLN A 9 5.16 14.79 -2.78
CA GLN A 9 4.14 13.78 -2.54
C GLN A 9 3.84 12.98 -3.80
N THR A 10 3.72 13.64 -4.96
CA THR A 10 3.50 12.96 -6.25
C THR A 10 4.64 11.99 -6.56
N LEU A 11 5.90 12.40 -6.37
CA LEU A 11 7.06 11.54 -6.55
C LEU A 11 7.04 10.34 -5.60
N PHE A 12 6.65 10.57 -4.34
CA PHE A 12 6.48 9.51 -3.35
C PHE A 12 5.36 8.52 -3.75
N ASP A 13 4.22 9.02 -4.25
CA ASP A 13 3.12 8.19 -4.72
C ASP A 13 3.52 7.36 -5.96
N TYR A 14 4.31 7.92 -6.88
CA TYR A 14 4.87 7.14 -7.99
C TYR A 14 5.79 6.02 -7.51
N TRP A 15 6.66 6.31 -6.55
CA TRP A 15 7.52 5.30 -5.94
C TRP A 15 6.69 4.19 -5.27
N PHE A 16 5.65 4.56 -4.52
CA PHE A 16 4.73 3.61 -3.90
C PHE A 16 3.98 2.76 -4.91
N ASN A 17 3.54 3.34 -6.03
CA ASN A 17 2.90 2.60 -7.12
C ASN A 17 3.83 1.54 -7.72
N LEU A 18 5.13 1.85 -7.85
CA LEU A 18 6.11 0.87 -8.33
C LEU A 18 6.21 -0.32 -7.36
N LEU A 19 6.36 -0.04 -6.06
CA LEU A 19 6.43 -1.08 -5.03
C LEU A 19 5.15 -1.92 -4.99
N TYR A 20 3.99 -1.28 -5.12
CA TYR A 20 2.71 -1.95 -5.22
C TYR A 20 2.65 -2.92 -6.41
N ILE A 21 3.07 -2.48 -7.60
CA ILE A 21 3.11 -3.34 -8.80
C ILE A 21 4.05 -4.53 -8.59
N ILE A 22 5.22 -4.32 -7.97
CA ILE A 22 6.18 -5.39 -7.67
C ILE A 22 5.55 -6.41 -6.70
N ASP A 23 4.86 -5.96 -5.65
CA ASP A 23 4.19 -6.82 -4.67
C ASP A 23 3.08 -7.66 -5.33
N VAL A 24 2.21 -7.03 -6.14
CA VAL A 24 1.16 -7.74 -6.90
C VAL A 24 1.75 -8.75 -7.89
N ALA A 25 2.81 -8.37 -8.62
CA ALA A 25 3.48 -9.26 -9.56
C ALA A 25 4.10 -10.47 -8.84
N ALA A 26 4.77 -10.23 -7.72
CA ALA A 26 5.33 -11.29 -6.88
C ALA A 26 4.24 -12.23 -6.35
N ASN A 27 3.10 -11.69 -5.85
CA ASN A 27 1.95 -12.49 -5.43
C ASN A 27 1.43 -13.37 -6.56
N THR A 28 1.30 -12.81 -7.77
CA THR A 28 0.84 -13.52 -8.96
C THR A 28 1.78 -14.68 -9.32
N LEU A 29 3.09 -14.44 -9.30
CA LEU A 29 4.10 -15.46 -9.63
C LEU A 29 4.08 -16.65 -8.65
N ILE A 30 3.70 -16.43 -7.40
CA ILE A 30 3.56 -17.50 -6.38
C ILE A 30 2.12 -18.05 -6.29
N GLY A 31 1.29 -17.81 -7.31
CA GLY A 31 -0.06 -18.38 -7.44
C GLY A 31 -1.16 -17.66 -6.65
N GLY A 32 -0.93 -16.41 -6.25
CA GLY A 32 -1.94 -15.53 -5.68
C GLY A 32 -2.81 -14.83 -6.73
N ASP A 33 -3.81 -14.09 -6.27
CA ASP A 33 -4.67 -13.28 -7.15
C ASP A 33 -3.88 -12.09 -7.73
N ARG A 34 -3.99 -11.89 -9.05
CA ARG A 34 -3.35 -10.80 -9.80
C ARG A 34 -3.83 -9.39 -9.45
N ARG A 35 -4.89 -9.26 -8.64
CA ARG A 35 -5.42 -8.00 -8.12
C ARG A 35 -5.11 -7.80 -6.64
N GLU A 36 -4.22 -8.60 -6.08
CA GLU A 36 -3.91 -8.60 -4.66
C GLU A 36 -2.40 -8.56 -4.41
N THR A 37 -1.98 -7.76 -3.44
CA THR A 37 -0.62 -7.79 -2.88
C THR A 37 -0.40 -8.98 -1.96
N ILE A 38 0.86 -9.42 -1.80
CA ILE A 38 1.24 -10.45 -0.82
C ILE A 38 0.81 -10.00 0.57
N SER A 39 1.06 -8.75 0.92
CA SER A 39 0.70 -8.16 2.21
C SER A 39 -0.81 -8.29 2.51
N SER A 40 -1.68 -7.99 1.53
CA SER A 40 -3.14 -8.16 1.66
C SER A 40 -3.54 -9.63 1.80
N ARG A 41 -2.97 -10.52 0.99
CA ARG A 41 -3.23 -11.97 1.05
C ARG A 41 -2.89 -12.53 2.44
N LEU A 42 -1.72 -12.17 2.96
CA LEU A 42 -1.26 -12.55 4.29
C LEU A 42 -2.16 -11.97 5.39
N GLY A 43 -2.57 -10.71 5.26
CA GLY A 43 -3.52 -10.06 6.17
C GLY A 43 -4.87 -10.77 6.24
N LYS A 44 -5.44 -11.15 5.10
CA LYS A 44 -6.69 -11.94 5.01
C LYS A 44 -6.51 -13.31 5.66
N GLY A 45 -5.41 -14.00 5.35
CA GLY A 45 -5.09 -15.30 5.95
C GLY A 45 -4.93 -15.24 7.47
N LYS A 46 -4.23 -14.22 8.00
CA LYS A 46 -4.11 -13.96 9.45
C LYS A 46 -5.46 -13.69 10.10
N ARG A 47 -6.31 -12.85 9.49
CA ARG A 47 -7.68 -12.63 9.98
C ARG A 47 -8.53 -13.89 9.99
N ALA A 48 -8.35 -14.77 9.01
CA ALA A 48 -9.02 -16.06 8.92
C ALA A 48 -8.39 -17.16 9.79
N GLY A 49 -7.37 -16.84 10.60
CA GLY A 49 -6.70 -17.80 11.49
C GLY A 49 -5.87 -18.86 10.77
N LYS A 50 -5.41 -18.60 9.55
CA LYS A 50 -4.60 -19.57 8.78
C LYS A 50 -3.14 -19.52 9.25
N PRO A 51 -2.58 -20.60 9.84
CA PRO A 51 -1.31 -20.55 10.58
C PRO A 51 -0.11 -20.14 9.72
N VAL A 52 0.00 -20.67 8.50
CA VAL A 52 1.09 -20.32 7.57
C VAL A 52 1.03 -18.83 7.20
N HIS A 53 -0.16 -18.30 6.93
CA HIS A 53 -0.32 -16.90 6.57
C HIS A 53 -0.06 -15.99 7.77
N THR A 54 -0.46 -16.39 8.96
CA THR A 54 -0.15 -15.68 10.21
C THR A 54 1.35 -15.60 10.44
N ALA A 55 2.07 -16.71 10.31
CA ALA A 55 3.53 -16.74 10.48
C ALA A 55 4.24 -15.82 9.47
N LEU A 56 3.87 -15.93 8.19
CA LEU A 56 4.43 -15.07 7.14
C LEU A 56 4.04 -13.60 7.33
N SER A 57 2.83 -13.30 7.81
CA SER A 57 2.44 -11.92 8.10
C SER A 57 3.28 -11.33 9.23
N TYR A 58 3.72 -12.11 10.22
CA TYR A 58 4.59 -11.57 11.28
C TYR A 58 5.95 -11.14 10.73
N LEU A 59 6.50 -11.85 9.75
CA LEU A 59 7.75 -11.46 9.10
C LEU A 59 7.60 -10.15 8.33
N VAL A 60 6.49 -9.99 7.60
CA VAL A 60 6.20 -8.75 6.87
C VAL A 60 5.89 -7.61 7.84
N ASP A 61 5.05 -7.84 8.86
CA ASP A 61 4.74 -6.86 9.90
C ASP A 61 6.02 -6.41 10.63
N LEU A 62 6.98 -7.30 10.87
CA LEU A 62 8.28 -6.98 11.48
C LEU A 62 9.15 -6.11 10.55
N LEU A 63 9.22 -6.46 9.27
CA LEU A 63 9.97 -5.67 8.28
C LEU A 63 9.43 -4.23 8.21
N PHE A 64 8.10 -4.07 8.14
CA PHE A 64 7.47 -2.76 8.10
C PHE A 64 7.52 -2.02 9.45
N LEU A 65 7.53 -2.74 10.57
CA LEU A 65 7.79 -2.11 11.86
C LEU A 65 9.18 -1.47 11.92
N ILE A 66 10.20 -2.11 11.33
CA ILE A 66 11.58 -1.58 11.31
C ILE A 66 11.70 -0.42 10.30
N LEU A 67 11.08 -0.55 9.12
CA LEU A 67 11.24 0.43 8.04
C LEU A 67 10.33 1.66 8.17
N THR A 68 9.08 1.48 8.62
CA THR A 68 8.04 2.53 8.62
C THR A 68 7.40 2.74 9.99
N PHE A 69 7.85 2.03 11.04
CA PHE A 69 7.25 2.04 12.38
C PHE A 69 5.76 1.63 12.40
N GLU A 70 5.29 0.95 11.36
CA GLU A 70 3.90 0.52 11.24
C GLU A 70 3.68 -0.85 11.90
N ARG A 71 2.71 -0.93 12.81
CA ARG A 71 2.32 -2.21 13.44
C ARG A 71 1.16 -2.84 12.67
N ASN A 72 1.21 -4.16 12.49
CA ASN A 72 0.17 -4.94 11.79
C ASN A 72 -0.08 -4.47 10.35
N HIS A 73 0.99 -4.09 9.64
CA HIS A 73 0.96 -3.63 8.25
C HIS A 73 0.07 -4.51 7.35
N CYS A 74 0.20 -5.84 7.42
CA CYS A 74 -0.60 -6.76 6.60
C CYS A 74 -2.11 -6.66 6.86
N VAL A 75 -2.53 -6.47 8.12
CA VAL A 75 -3.95 -6.44 8.49
C VAL A 75 -4.58 -5.07 8.24
N VAL A 76 -3.80 -4.00 8.42
CA VAL A 76 -4.23 -2.62 8.18
C VAL A 76 -4.39 -2.37 6.68
N ASN A 77 -3.47 -2.89 5.87
CA ASN A 77 -3.41 -2.66 4.42
C ASN A 77 -4.04 -3.79 3.60
N ILE A 78 -5.01 -4.53 4.17
CA ILE A 78 -5.84 -5.44 3.37
C ILE A 78 -6.58 -4.59 2.34
N GLN A 79 -6.34 -4.85 1.05
CA GLN A 79 -6.89 -4.03 -0.03
C GLN A 79 -8.41 -4.07 -0.03
N ARG A 80 -9.01 -2.87 -0.08
CA ARG A 80 -10.47 -2.69 -0.05
C ARG A 80 -11.11 -2.38 -1.40
N LEU A 81 -10.39 -1.78 -2.37
CA LEU A 81 -10.73 -1.60 -3.81
C LEU A 81 -9.68 -0.67 -4.46
N ASP A 82 -9.62 -0.66 -5.79
CA ASP A 82 -8.44 -0.41 -6.67
C ASP A 82 -7.96 1.04 -6.88
N ASP A 83 -8.33 2.01 -6.05
CA ASP A 83 -8.16 3.45 -6.34
C ASP A 83 -7.28 4.24 -5.35
N TYR A 84 -6.71 3.58 -4.33
CA TYR A 84 -6.03 4.27 -3.22
C TYR A 84 -4.73 5.01 -3.61
N TYR A 85 -4.07 4.61 -4.71
CA TYR A 85 -2.78 5.17 -5.14
C TYR A 85 -2.81 5.91 -6.48
N ALA A 86 -4.00 6.20 -7.02
CA ALA A 86 -4.08 6.95 -8.27
C ALA A 86 -3.48 8.35 -8.08
N VAL A 87 -2.37 8.64 -8.76
CA VAL A 87 -1.66 9.94 -8.69
C VAL A 87 -2.58 11.11 -9.06
N SER A 88 -3.56 10.87 -9.93
CA SER A 88 -4.62 11.82 -10.27
C SER A 88 -5.36 12.33 -9.02
N SER A 89 -5.61 11.47 -8.05
CA SER A 89 -6.30 11.83 -6.80
C SER A 89 -5.46 12.67 -5.84
N THR A 90 -4.12 12.67 -5.96
CA THR A 90 -3.22 13.45 -5.08
C THR A 90 -3.34 14.93 -5.36
N TRP A 91 -3.40 15.32 -6.63
CA TRP A 91 -3.60 16.72 -7.01
C TRP A 91 -4.99 17.23 -6.63
N ASP A 92 -6.02 16.41 -6.79
CA ASP A 92 -7.39 16.73 -6.34
C ASP A 92 -7.46 16.98 -4.82
N ARG A 93 -6.78 16.15 -4.01
CA ARG A 93 -6.68 16.34 -2.55
C ARG A 93 -5.97 17.65 -2.20
N HIS A 94 -4.88 17.98 -2.90
CA HIS A 94 -4.15 19.24 -2.68
C HIS A 94 -4.97 20.46 -3.09
N ALA A 95 -5.63 20.44 -4.25
CA ALA A 95 -6.50 21.50 -4.73
C ALA A 95 -7.65 21.76 -3.73
N LYS A 96 -8.30 20.69 -3.25
CA LYS A 96 -9.37 20.76 -2.25
C LYS A 96 -8.89 21.31 -0.90
N LYS A 97 -7.74 20.84 -0.40
CA LYS A 97 -7.19 21.24 0.91
C LYS A 97 -6.72 22.70 0.95
N TYR A 98 -6.18 23.20 -0.16
CA TYR A 98 -5.62 24.55 -0.24
C TYR A 98 -6.51 25.56 -0.99
N ARG A 99 -7.72 25.16 -1.41
CA ARG A 99 -8.64 25.96 -2.25
C ARG A 99 -7.95 26.58 -3.47
N VAL A 100 -6.98 25.86 -4.04
CA VAL A 100 -6.31 26.30 -5.26
C VAL A 100 -7.21 25.87 -6.42
N LYS A 101 -7.75 26.83 -7.17
CA LYS A 101 -8.28 26.54 -8.50
C LYS A 101 -7.07 26.22 -9.39
N LEU A 102 -6.89 24.93 -9.69
CA LEU A 102 -5.99 24.50 -10.76
C LEU A 102 -6.59 24.89 -12.11
#